data_AF-C0SNE0-F1
#
_entry.id   AF-C0SNE0-F1
#
_cell.length_a   1.000
_cell.length_b   1.000
_cell.length_c   1.000
_cell.angle_alpha   90.00
_cell.angle_beta   90.00
_cell.angle_gamma   90.00
#
_symmetry.space_group_name_H-M   'P 1'
#
loop_
_entity.id
_entity.type
_entity.pdbx_description
1 polymer ?
#
loop_
_entity_poly.entity_id
_entity_poly.type
_entity_poly.pdbx_seq_one_letter_code
_entity_poly.pdbx_strand_id
1 'polypeptide(L)'
;LSTQLDVKVYKNGSIHYQEYHRGVVVADLQIIGETDLTGTTVHFTPDDTIFTETTEYDFEKLAKRIQELAFLNRGLRISITDKREGKEQERHFHYEGGIASYVEYINENKDVIFENPIYTDGELEGITVEVAMQYTSGYHENVMSFANNIHT
;
A
#
# COMPACT_ATOMS: atom_id res chain seq x y z
N LEU A 1 10.89 -16.41 3.86
CA LEU A 1 11.44 -15.40 4.78
C LEU A 1 10.58 -15.23 6.04
N SER A 2 9.70 -16.20 6.35
CA SER A 2 8.74 -16.10 7.44
C SER A 2 8.82 -17.37 8.27
N THR A 3 8.76 -17.27 9.59
CA THR A 3 8.65 -18.45 10.45
C THR A 3 7.33 -19.18 10.18
N GLN A 4 6.24 -18.41 10.10
CA GLN A 4 4.89 -18.86 9.79
C GLN A 4 4.25 -17.92 8.77
N LEU A 5 3.45 -18.49 7.86
CA LEU A 5 2.59 -17.77 6.93
C LEU A 5 1.29 -18.54 6.76
N ASP A 6 0.16 -17.85 6.83
CA ASP A 6 -1.15 -18.40 6.52
C ASP A 6 -1.89 -17.56 5.48
N VAL A 7 -2.64 -18.25 4.63
CA VAL A 7 -3.43 -17.65 3.55
C VAL A 7 -4.86 -18.10 3.67
N LYS A 8 -5.79 -17.15 3.66
CA LYS A 8 -7.24 -17.37 3.53
C LYS A 8 -7.72 -16.80 2.21
N VAL A 9 -8.30 -17.63 1.35
CA VAL A 9 -8.92 -17.21 0.09
C VAL A 9 -10.43 -17.36 0.21
N TYR A 10 -11.15 -16.25 0.03
CA TYR A 10 -12.61 -16.20 0.08
C TYR A 10 -13.10 -16.23 -1.37
N LYS A 11 -13.71 -17.36 -1.79
CA LYS A 11 -14.11 -17.59 -3.18
C LYS A 11 -15.26 -18.59 -3.26
N ASN A 12 -16.21 -18.34 -4.15
CA ASN A 12 -17.34 -19.25 -4.43
C ASN A 12 -18.11 -19.69 -3.18
N GLY A 13 -18.34 -18.77 -2.24
CA GLY A 13 -19.06 -19.08 -0.99
C GLY A 13 -18.22 -19.80 0.08
N SER A 14 -16.94 -20.07 -0.17
CA SER A 14 -16.08 -20.88 0.70
C SER A 14 -14.81 -20.12 1.14
N ILE A 15 -14.32 -20.47 2.33
CA ILE A 15 -13.03 -20.02 2.87
C ILE A 15 -12.01 -21.15 2.68
N HIS A 16 -11.07 -20.94 1.76
CA HIS A 16 -9.94 -21.85 1.57
C HIS A 16 -8.76 -21.40 2.44
N TYR A 17 -8.07 -22.33 3.11
CA TYR A 17 -6.98 -22.07 4.03
C TYR A 17 -5.76 -22.94 3.71
N GLN A 18 -4.58 -22.34 3.81
CA GLN A 18 -3.31 -23.06 3.76
C GLN A 18 -2.27 -22.38 4.65
N GLU A 19 -1.44 -23.20 5.29
CA GLU A 19 -0.39 -22.77 6.22
C GLU A 19 0.98 -23.26 5.77
N TYR A 20 2.00 -22.44 6.04
CA TYR A 20 3.38 -22.65 5.66
C TYR A 20 4.30 -22.35 6.85
N HIS A 21 5.26 -23.23 7.12
CA HIS A 21 6.33 -23.01 8.11
C HIS A 21 7.66 -22.91 7.38
N ARG A 22 8.34 -21.77 7.49
CA ARG A 22 9.61 -21.50 6.78
C ARG A 22 9.56 -21.84 5.27
N GLY A 23 8.39 -21.60 4.65
CA GLY A 23 8.13 -21.85 3.23
C GLY A 23 7.72 -23.28 2.89
N VAL A 24 7.69 -24.20 3.85
CA VAL A 24 7.22 -25.58 3.65
C VAL A 24 5.72 -25.63 3.93
N VAL A 25 4.97 -26.21 3.00
CA VAL A 25 3.52 -26.46 3.14
C VAL A 25 3.28 -27.38 4.33
N VAL A 26 2.46 -26.96 5.29
CA VAL A 26 2.11 -27.77 6.46
C VAL A 26 1.03 -28.81 6.12
N ALA A 27 0.05 -28.41 5.31
CA ALA A 27 -1.04 -29.28 4.87
C ALA A 27 -1.55 -28.84 3.48
N ASP A 28 -2.25 -29.75 2.80
CA ASP A 28 -2.98 -29.44 1.57
C ASP A 28 -4.03 -28.35 1.80
N LEU A 29 -4.46 -27.66 0.74
CA LEU A 29 -5.49 -26.62 0.80
C LEU A 29 -6.80 -27.18 1.36
N GLN A 30 -7.33 -26.57 2.42
CA GLN A 30 -8.56 -27.02 3.09
C GLN A 30 -9.67 -25.97 2.96
N ILE A 31 -10.94 -26.43 2.94
CA ILE A 31 -12.09 -25.55 3.13
C ILE A 31 -12.39 -25.51 4.63
N ILE A 32 -12.31 -24.33 5.24
CA ILE A 32 -12.45 -24.14 6.69
C ILE A 32 -13.76 -23.45 7.10
N GLY A 33 -14.62 -23.12 6.13
CA GLY A 33 -15.92 -22.50 6.39
C GLY A 33 -16.56 -21.91 5.14
N GLU A 34 -17.72 -21.29 5.33
CA GLU A 34 -18.48 -20.56 4.31
C GLU A 34 -18.27 -19.04 4.45
N THR A 35 -18.49 -18.28 3.38
CA THR A 35 -18.32 -16.82 3.38
C THR A 35 -19.10 -16.14 2.26
N ASP A 36 -19.60 -14.93 2.55
CA ASP A 36 -20.18 -14.03 1.54
C ASP A 36 -19.13 -13.06 0.96
N LEU A 37 -17.88 -13.11 1.46
CA LEU A 37 -16.80 -12.24 1.03
C LEU A 37 -16.07 -12.81 -0.19
N THR A 38 -15.39 -11.94 -0.92
CA THR A 38 -14.40 -12.31 -1.93
C THR A 38 -13.09 -11.60 -1.66
N GLY A 39 -11.97 -12.29 -1.78
CA GLY A 39 -10.66 -11.70 -1.60
C GLY A 39 -9.64 -12.67 -1.03
N THR A 40 -8.55 -12.12 -0.51
CA THR A 40 -7.45 -12.91 0.07
C THR A 40 -6.91 -12.19 1.30
N THR A 41 -6.73 -12.93 2.38
CA THR A 41 -5.97 -12.50 3.55
C THR A 41 -4.66 -13.28 3.56
N VAL A 42 -3.55 -12.56 3.67
CA VAL A 42 -2.24 -13.15 3.92
C VAL A 42 -1.76 -12.62 5.25
N HIS A 43 -1.36 -13.53 6.14
CA HIS A 43 -0.72 -13.20 7.39
C HIS A 43 0.62 -13.90 7.48
N PHE A 44 1.64 -13.22 7.99
CA PHE A 44 2.97 -13.78 8.11
C PHE A 44 3.75 -13.18 9.27
N THR A 45 4.62 -13.99 9.85
CA THR A 45 5.56 -13.58 10.90
C THR A 45 6.97 -13.62 10.32
N PRO A 46 7.74 -12.51 10.33
CA PRO A 46 9.10 -12.49 9.80
C PRO A 46 10.01 -13.48 10.55
N ASP A 47 10.94 -14.10 9.83
CA ASP A 47 11.90 -15.05 10.42
C ASP A 47 13.05 -14.32 11.11
N ASP A 48 13.13 -14.43 12.43
CA ASP A 48 14.15 -13.79 13.29
C ASP A 48 15.56 -14.36 13.08
N THR A 49 15.68 -15.55 12.49
CA THR A 49 16.98 -16.11 12.07
C THR A 49 17.50 -15.52 10.77
N ILE A 50 16.64 -14.81 10.03
CA ILE A 50 16.99 -14.12 8.79
C ILE A 50 17.06 -12.60 9.02
N PHE A 51 16.07 -12.02 9.68
CA PHE A 51 16.00 -10.60 10.00
C PHE A 51 16.56 -10.35 11.40
N THR A 52 17.88 -10.29 11.51
CA THR A 52 18.58 -10.23 12.80
C THR A 52 18.59 -8.85 13.45
N GLU A 53 18.36 -7.78 12.68
CA GLU A 53 18.35 -6.40 13.22
C GLU A 53 17.02 -6.06 13.88
N THR A 54 15.90 -6.40 13.24
CA THR A 54 14.57 -6.17 13.78
C THR A 54 13.53 -7.02 13.03
N THR A 55 12.53 -7.49 13.78
CA THR A 55 11.28 -8.07 13.26
C THR A 55 10.09 -7.18 13.57
N GLU A 56 10.31 -6.02 14.20
CA GLU A 56 9.26 -5.07 14.55
C GLU A 56 8.95 -4.14 13.38
N TYR A 57 7.66 -4.04 13.04
CA TYR A 57 7.20 -3.11 12.03
C TYR A 57 7.11 -1.68 12.58
N ASP A 58 7.59 -0.74 11.76
CA ASP A 58 7.46 0.70 11.97
C ASP A 58 6.17 1.19 11.32
N PHE A 59 5.21 1.61 12.15
CA PHE A 59 3.88 2.01 11.69
C PHE A 59 3.94 3.23 10.77
N GLU A 60 4.76 4.24 11.09
CA GLU A 60 4.83 5.47 10.30
C GLU A 60 5.44 5.23 8.93
N LYS A 61 6.48 4.39 8.84
CA LYS A 61 7.06 4.00 7.55
C LYS A 61 6.05 3.26 6.68
N LEU A 62 5.30 2.31 7.26
CA LEU A 62 4.26 1.59 6.53
C LEU A 62 3.10 2.52 6.12
N ALA A 63 2.62 3.35 7.04
CA ALA A 63 1.54 4.30 6.78
C ALA A 63 1.90 5.26 5.64
N LYS A 64 3.13 5.78 5.61
CA LYS A 64 3.61 6.64 4.52
C LYS A 64 3.57 5.92 3.16
N ARG A 65 4.07 4.68 3.07
CA ARG A 65 4.04 3.92 1.81
C ARG A 65 2.62 3.55 1.39
N ILE A 66 1.75 3.20 2.34
CA ILE A 66 0.35 2.88 2.05
C ILE A 66 -0.42 4.13 1.58
N GLN A 67 -0.17 5.28 2.18
CA GLN A 67 -0.75 6.55 1.75
C GLN A 67 -0.33 6.90 0.32
N GLU A 68 0.96 6.75 0.00
CA GLU A 68 1.46 6.92 -1.36
C GLU A 68 0.76 5.98 -2.37
N LEU A 69 0.58 4.70 -2.02
CA LEU A 69 -0.17 3.77 -2.86
C LEU A 69 -1.63 4.19 -3.06
N ALA A 70 -2.28 4.77 -2.04
CA ALA A 70 -3.64 5.28 -2.16
C ALA A 70 -3.73 6.50 -3.09
N PHE A 71 -2.69 7.34 -3.15
CA PHE A 71 -2.62 8.42 -4.14
C PHE A 71 -2.41 7.90 -5.57
N LEU A 72 -1.53 6.90 -5.74
CA LEU A 72 -1.24 6.31 -7.06
C LEU A 72 -2.42 5.51 -7.63
N ASN A 73 -3.33 5.03 -6.78
CA ASN A 73 -4.50 4.26 -7.18
C ASN A 73 -5.77 5.07 -6.88
N ARG A 74 -6.15 5.96 -7.79
CA ARG A 74 -7.34 6.81 -7.66
C ARG A 74 -8.58 5.98 -7.26
N GLY A 75 -9.24 6.38 -6.17
CA GLY A 75 -10.44 5.70 -5.66
C GLY A 75 -10.19 4.41 -4.87
N LEU A 76 -8.93 3.98 -4.70
CA LEU A 76 -8.60 2.85 -3.85
C LEU A 76 -8.66 3.28 -2.38
N ARG A 77 -9.49 2.57 -1.60
CA ARG A 77 -9.50 2.71 -0.15
C ARG A 77 -8.54 1.71 0.48
N ILE A 78 -7.55 2.21 1.21
CA ILE A 78 -6.60 1.38 1.96
C ILE A 78 -6.63 1.80 3.43
N SER A 79 -6.54 0.85 4.35
CA SER A 79 -6.38 1.12 5.77
C SER A 79 -5.19 0.37 6.35
N ILE A 80 -4.62 0.93 7.42
CA ILE A 80 -3.57 0.31 8.22
C ILE A 80 -3.97 0.40 9.70
N THR A 81 -3.80 -0.69 10.43
CA THR A 81 -4.14 -0.79 11.85
C THR A 81 -2.97 -1.38 12.62
N ASP A 82 -2.53 -0.70 13.67
CA ASP A 82 -1.63 -1.26 14.69
C ASP A 82 -2.48 -1.85 15.82
N LYS A 83 -2.23 -3.13 16.14
CA LYS A 83 -2.94 -3.87 17.19
C LYS A 83 -2.06 -4.15 18.41
N ARG A 84 -0.85 -3.60 18.47
CA ARG A 84 0.07 -3.76 19.61
C ARG A 84 -0.46 -2.97 20.80
N GLU A 85 -0.48 -3.61 21.97
CA GLU A 85 -0.94 -2.98 23.21
C GLU A 85 -0.14 -1.70 23.54
N GLY A 86 -0.84 -0.62 23.84
CA GLY A 86 -0.26 0.70 24.12
C GLY A 86 0.22 1.47 22.88
N LYS A 87 0.03 0.94 21.67
CA LYS A 87 0.35 1.57 20.38
C LYS A 87 -0.81 1.49 19.39
N GLU A 88 -2.01 1.17 19.85
CA GLU A 88 -3.18 0.98 19.00
C GLU A 88 -3.52 2.24 18.24
N GLN A 89 -3.59 2.12 16.91
CA GLN A 89 -3.95 3.22 16.03
C GLN A 89 -4.43 2.68 14.68
N GLU A 90 -5.25 3.47 13.99
CA GLU A 90 -5.78 3.15 12.68
C GLU A 90 -5.72 4.38 11.77
N ARG A 91 -5.36 4.19 10.51
CA ARG A 91 -5.44 5.22 9.47
C ARG A 91 -6.16 4.68 8.25
N HIS A 92 -6.96 5.55 7.62
CA HIS A 92 -7.65 5.27 6.37
C HIS A 92 -7.20 6.27 5.32
N PHE A 93 -6.93 5.78 4.12
CA PHE A 93 -6.51 6.56 2.97
C PHE A 93 -7.45 6.28 1.81
N HIS A 94 -7.99 7.35 1.22
CA HIS A 94 -8.85 7.29 0.06
C HIS A 94 -8.78 8.64 -0.66
N TYR A 95 -8.27 8.64 -1.89
CA TYR A 95 -8.01 9.86 -2.64
C TYR A 95 -8.63 9.77 -4.03
N GLU A 96 -9.62 10.63 -4.30
CA GLU A 96 -10.28 10.73 -5.60
C GLU A 96 -9.47 11.59 -6.59
N GLY A 97 -8.63 12.51 -6.11
CA GLY A 97 -7.77 13.33 -6.97
C GLY A 97 -6.56 12.58 -7.56
N GLY A 98 -6.22 11.40 -7.03
CA GLY A 98 -5.06 10.61 -7.48
C GLY A 98 -3.73 11.34 -7.24
N ILE A 99 -2.84 11.32 -8.24
CA ILE A 99 -1.51 11.94 -8.15
C ILE A 99 -1.54 13.47 -8.00
N ALA A 100 -2.63 14.16 -8.38
CA ALA A 100 -2.78 15.59 -8.11
C ALA A 100 -2.83 15.87 -6.60
N SER A 101 -3.62 15.09 -5.86
CA SER A 101 -3.67 15.17 -4.40
C SER A 101 -2.34 14.78 -3.75
N TYR A 102 -1.52 13.96 -4.41
CA TYR A 102 -0.19 13.65 -3.92
C TYR A 102 0.74 14.87 -4.00
N VAL A 103 0.67 15.63 -5.09
CA VAL A 103 1.43 16.87 -5.24
C VAL A 103 1.02 17.90 -4.19
N GLU A 104 -0.28 18.05 -3.94
CA GLU A 104 -0.81 18.89 -2.83
C GLU A 104 -0.22 18.46 -1.49
N TYR A 105 -0.25 17.17 -1.19
CA TYR A 105 0.30 16.61 0.04
C TYR A 105 1.81 16.87 0.21
N ILE A 106 2.60 16.67 -0.85
CA ILE A 106 4.06 16.92 -0.82
C ILE A 106 4.37 18.41 -0.62
N ASN A 107 3.48 19.30 -1.06
CA ASN A 107 3.65 20.74 -0.98
C ASN A 107 2.90 21.40 0.19
N GLU A 108 2.25 20.63 1.08
CA GLU A 108 1.41 21.15 2.17
C GLU A 108 2.12 22.19 3.07
N ASN A 109 3.44 22.07 3.22
CA ASN A 109 4.28 22.94 4.04
C ASN A 109 5.17 23.89 3.20
N LYS A 110 4.82 24.13 1.94
CA LYS A 110 5.57 24.99 1.02
C LYS A 110 4.68 26.10 0.46
N ASP A 111 5.29 27.24 0.15
CA ASP A 111 4.59 28.33 -0.54
C ASP A 111 4.41 27.98 -2.02
N VAL A 112 3.19 27.60 -2.41
CA VAL A 112 2.83 27.28 -3.80
C VAL A 112 2.58 28.55 -4.61
N ILE A 113 2.92 28.54 -5.91
CA ILE A 113 2.72 29.69 -6.80
C ILE A 113 1.26 29.80 -7.27
N PHE A 114 0.56 28.66 -7.36
CA PHE A 114 -0.84 28.57 -7.72
C PHE A 114 -1.51 27.42 -6.95
N GLU A 115 -2.79 27.57 -6.66
CA GLU A 115 -3.53 26.73 -5.71
C GLU A 115 -3.66 25.27 -6.17
N ASN A 116 -4.14 25.04 -7.39
CA ASN A 116 -4.44 23.70 -7.90
C ASN A 116 -3.27 23.15 -8.74
N PRO A 117 -2.73 21.95 -8.46
CA PRO A 117 -1.73 21.33 -9.31
C PRO A 117 -2.21 21.17 -10.75
N ILE A 118 -1.27 21.28 -11.69
CA ILE A 118 -1.49 20.90 -13.07
C ILE A 118 -1.54 19.38 -13.11
N TYR A 119 -2.58 18.82 -13.72
CA TYR A 119 -2.74 17.38 -13.95
C TYR A 119 -3.10 17.13 -15.42
N THR A 120 -2.49 16.10 -16.01
CA THR A 120 -2.83 15.60 -17.34
C THR A 120 -2.55 14.11 -17.42
N ASP A 121 -3.35 13.41 -18.21
CA ASP A 121 -3.13 12.01 -18.56
C ASP A 121 -3.21 11.78 -20.07
N GLY A 122 -2.69 10.64 -20.51
CA GLY A 122 -2.76 10.21 -21.90
C GLY A 122 -2.34 8.76 -22.08
N GLU A 123 -2.67 8.20 -23.23
CA GLU A 123 -2.27 6.85 -23.62
C GLU A 123 -1.65 6.88 -25.01
N LEU A 124 -0.50 6.21 -25.16
CA LEU A 124 0.15 6.02 -26.45
C LEU A 124 0.69 4.59 -26.53
N GLU A 125 0.35 3.88 -27.61
CA GLU A 125 0.82 2.50 -27.86
C GLU A 125 0.55 1.54 -26.68
N GLY A 126 -0.58 1.71 -25.99
CA GLY A 126 -0.97 0.90 -24.83
C GLY A 126 -0.23 1.24 -23.53
N ILE A 127 0.56 2.31 -23.51
CA ILE A 127 1.22 2.85 -22.32
C ILE A 127 0.42 4.05 -21.83
N THR A 128 -0.18 3.93 -20.66
CA THR A 128 -0.85 5.04 -19.95
C THR A 128 0.18 5.83 -19.16
N VAL A 129 0.12 7.15 -19.27
CA VAL A 129 0.96 8.09 -18.53
C VAL A 129 0.07 9.12 -17.86
N GLU A 130 0.26 9.32 -16.56
CA GLU A 130 -0.32 10.42 -15.80
C GLU A 130 0.80 11.33 -15.28
N VAL A 131 0.59 12.65 -15.34
CA VAL A 131 1.53 13.65 -14.84
C VAL A 131 0.78 14.66 -13.98
N ALA A 132 1.30 14.91 -12.77
CA ALA A 132 0.88 16.01 -11.92
C ALA A 132 2.10 16.84 -11.49
N MET A 133 1.96 18.17 -11.49
CA MET A 133 3.02 19.08 -11.08
C MET A 133 2.49 20.38 -10.48
N GLN A 134 3.28 20.99 -9.60
CA GLN A 134 2.97 22.28 -9.00
C GLN A 134 4.27 23.00 -8.65
N TYR A 135 4.35 24.29 -8.98
CA TYR A 135 5.50 25.11 -8.64
C TYR A 135 5.39 25.66 -7.22
N THR A 136 6.54 25.78 -6.56
CA THR A 136 6.69 26.45 -5.26
C THR A 136 7.68 27.62 -5.38
N SER A 137 7.68 28.52 -4.41
CA SER A 137 8.63 29.64 -4.35
C SER A 137 10.09 29.22 -4.05
N GLY A 138 10.28 27.97 -3.63
CA GLY A 138 11.60 27.41 -3.31
C GLY A 138 12.44 27.07 -4.53
N TYR A 139 13.74 26.88 -4.30
CA TYR A 139 14.72 26.54 -5.35
C TYR A 139 14.98 25.03 -5.48
N HIS A 140 14.37 24.21 -4.62
CA HIS A 140 14.54 22.77 -4.63
C HIS A 140 13.59 22.11 -5.63
N GLU A 141 14.15 21.33 -6.55
CA GLU A 141 13.41 20.48 -7.46
C GLU A 141 13.17 19.11 -6.80
N ASN A 142 11.94 18.61 -6.90
CA ASN A 142 11.58 17.25 -6.49
C ASN A 142 10.79 16.58 -7.62
N VAL A 143 11.41 15.64 -8.32
CA VAL A 143 10.79 14.84 -9.37
C VAL A 143 10.63 13.41 -8.87
N MET A 144 9.42 12.90 -8.92
CA MET A 144 9.09 11.52 -8.54
C MET A 144 8.52 10.79 -9.75
N SER A 145 9.05 9.62 -10.05
CA SER A 145 8.63 8.79 -11.18
C SER A 145 8.18 7.42 -10.71
N PHE A 146 7.13 6.90 -11.36
CA PHE A 146 6.53 5.62 -11.03
C PHE A 146 6.25 4.81 -12.28
N ALA A 147 6.50 3.51 -12.21
CA ALA A 147 6.08 2.54 -13.21
C ALA A 147 5.29 1.43 -12.51
N ASN A 148 4.03 1.21 -12.92
CA ASN A 148 3.15 0.19 -12.33
C ASN A 148 3.10 0.26 -10.78
N ASN A 149 2.92 1.46 -10.22
CA ASN A 149 2.88 1.75 -8.77
C ASN A 149 4.21 1.55 -8.01
N ILE A 150 5.32 1.37 -8.71
CA ILE A 150 6.65 1.22 -8.15
C ILE A 150 7.46 2.49 -8.44
N HIS A 151 8.02 3.09 -7.40
CA HIS A 151 8.92 4.23 -7.52
C HIS A 151 10.19 3.82 -8.27
N THR A 152 10.60 4.60 -9.27
CA THR A 152 11.78 4.34 -10.11
C THR A 152 12.97 5.23 -9.78
#